data_AF-A0A6A3GWW3-F1
#
_entry.id   AF-A0A6A3GWW3-F1
#
_cell.length_a   1.000
_cell.length_b   1.000
_cell.length_c   1.000
_cell.angle_alpha   90.00
_cell.angle_beta   90.00
_cell.angle_gamma   90.00
#
_symmetry.space_group_name_H-M   'P 1'
#
loop_
_entity.id
_entity.type
_entity.pdbx_description
1 polymer ?
#
loop_
_entity_poly.entity_id
_entity_poly.type
_entity_poly.pdbx_seq_one_letter_code
_entity_poly.pdbx_strand_id
1 'polypeptide(L)'
;MDSIMEELADEGTHGDDDLLENREDNTAESSATSSELRSRKRSDIWQFITDHGNGTYSCKCCEREDRQQMWNSKAHTTMRNHLKSYHKNEYGGGADAPTAKQTKLLCYGFERFVKQRFESEFSKDEADSALIEWIVGAAQPFAVVEQPKFIAFCCTLQPAYKVPVRQTVRNRVIARWKMEKELARKIIVYCLVFRDVGSSRCSITTDMWTSAANRGYMVVTLHWIDEDWNFRSVILGFRRVEYPHTGPRLADHLLDVVKAMDGALLVTIWAVTTDNAKSNGTMIRSIRAKLPAAIQEHIRATVPSSAADTNLDSRSVIGEPHNVFQVRCLAHVLQLAAKEGITKCKLVDDSIGIVRDILRKLKDSTSMNEELQRICSVLNVKFQQPELDCVTRWNSTWAMVMSAIRLRKPIEELLRRIRDRHAGYSEFSIGPDNRLAAPIEDDTWGSLNEFCKFLTPVKAATMMMSGKNYPTFGMAMVVFELVSKNATKAILQTAARYTSDFATAFKKKLDEYDEVVKSREAQIAAVLDPRAKALLPKVMDDMAPVKQYIIDEYEANYRARYESQQQDVTAPTLHQQEAEDIALGEVLYQMIDDNFG
;
A
#
# COMPACT_ATOMS: atom_id res chain seq x y z
N MET A 1 -19.12 37.96 25.28
CA MET A 1 -20.51 37.91 24.78
C MET A 1 -21.10 36.67 25.40
N ASP A 2 -21.79 36.91 26.49
CA ASP A 2 -21.91 36.01 27.61
C ASP A 2 -23.17 35.13 27.50
N SER A 3 -23.28 34.20 28.44
CA SER A 3 -24.53 33.57 28.92
C SER A 3 -24.68 32.05 28.68
N ILE A 4 -24.21 31.27 29.67
CA ILE A 4 -25.03 30.36 30.50
C ILE A 4 -25.91 29.32 29.76
N MET A 5 -25.56 28.04 29.87
CA MET A 5 -26.26 27.11 30.80
C MET A 5 -25.45 25.82 31.03
N GLU A 6 -25.54 25.34 32.26
CA GLU A 6 -24.94 24.15 32.87
C GLU A 6 -26.05 23.54 33.76
N GLU A 7 -26.13 22.20 33.89
CA GLU A 7 -26.90 21.35 34.84
C GLU A 7 -27.11 19.97 34.16
N LEU A 8 -27.10 18.75 34.76
CA LEU A 8 -26.69 18.12 36.04
C LEU A 8 -26.36 16.62 35.69
N ALA A 9 -25.40 15.89 36.29
CA ALA A 9 -25.46 15.13 37.57
C ALA A 9 -26.72 14.23 37.73
N ASP A 10 -26.72 12.98 38.24
CA ASP A 10 -25.72 11.97 38.67
C ASP A 10 -26.49 10.60 38.81
N GLU A 11 -25.95 9.60 39.53
CA GLU A 11 -26.54 8.28 39.91
C GLU A 11 -26.40 7.14 38.86
N GLY A 12 -26.07 5.89 39.21
CA GLY A 12 -25.74 5.33 40.53
C GLY A 12 -25.24 3.86 40.43
N THR A 13 -24.56 3.38 41.48
CA THR A 13 -23.96 2.02 41.58
C THR A 13 -24.96 0.96 42.05
N HIS A 14 -24.86 -0.29 41.54
CA HIS A 14 -25.15 -1.64 42.12
C HIS A 14 -24.92 -2.66 40.96
N GLY A 15 -24.61 -3.96 41.10
CA GLY A 15 -24.38 -4.88 42.21
C GLY A 15 -24.32 -6.31 41.62
N ASP A 16 -23.52 -7.23 42.16
CA ASP A 16 -23.36 -8.60 41.61
C ASP A 16 -24.64 -9.47 41.75
N ASP A 17 -24.82 -10.45 40.86
CA ASP A 17 -25.12 -11.83 41.27
C ASP A 17 -24.98 -12.87 40.13
N ASP A 18 -24.37 -14.02 40.46
CA ASP A 18 -24.19 -15.22 39.62
C ASP A 18 -25.29 -16.26 39.97
N LEU A 19 -25.93 -16.91 38.99
CA LEU A 19 -26.55 -18.23 39.19
C LEU A 19 -26.42 -19.15 37.96
N LEU A 20 -26.10 -20.42 38.24
CA LEU A 20 -25.80 -21.51 37.29
C LEU A 20 -26.77 -22.69 37.47
N GLU A 21 -27.14 -23.37 36.37
CA GLU A 21 -27.49 -24.81 36.30
C GLU A 21 -27.46 -25.22 34.80
N ASN A 22 -26.64 -26.18 34.31
CA ASN A 22 -26.70 -27.65 34.45
C ASN A 22 -28.08 -28.22 34.00
N ARG A 23 -28.29 -29.24 33.16
CA ARG A 23 -27.48 -30.34 32.53
C ARG A 23 -28.32 -30.89 31.31
N GLU A 24 -28.01 -31.91 30.50
CA GLU A 24 -26.96 -32.95 30.44
C GLU A 24 -26.65 -33.36 28.97
N ASP A 25 -26.06 -34.56 28.71
CA ASP A 25 -25.51 -35.05 27.43
C ASP A 25 -26.18 -36.32 26.85
N ASN A 26 -25.93 -36.59 25.55
CA ASN A 26 -25.61 -37.89 24.88
C ASN A 26 -26.08 -37.91 23.39
N THR A 27 -25.41 -38.50 22.38
CA THR A 27 -24.14 -39.29 22.25
C THR A 27 -23.69 -39.37 20.77
N ALA A 28 -22.36 -39.44 20.51
CA ALA A 28 -21.65 -40.14 19.40
C ALA A 28 -21.97 -39.81 17.89
N GLU A 29 -21.09 -39.91 16.89
CA GLU A 29 -19.67 -40.29 16.81
C GLU A 29 -18.92 -39.71 15.56
N SER A 30 -17.75 -39.09 15.82
CA SER A 30 -16.46 -39.15 15.09
C SER A 30 -16.26 -38.67 13.62
N SER A 31 -15.38 -37.66 13.45
CA SER A 31 -14.03 -37.81 12.85
C SER A 31 -13.26 -36.45 12.79
N ALA A 32 -11.96 -36.50 13.13
CA ALA A 32 -10.86 -35.54 12.83
C ALA A 32 -11.12 -34.00 12.72
N THR A 33 -10.39 -33.08 13.35
CA THR A 33 -9.15 -33.14 14.18
C THR A 33 -8.97 -31.80 14.90
N SER A 34 -9.12 -31.71 16.24
CA SER A 34 -8.60 -30.59 17.08
C SER A 34 -9.00 -30.66 18.58
N SER A 35 -8.68 -31.74 19.31
CA SER A 35 -9.10 -31.86 20.72
C SER A 35 -8.19 -32.65 21.68
N GLU A 36 -6.87 -32.42 21.66
CA GLU A 36 -6.00 -32.75 22.81
C GLU A 36 -5.37 -31.50 23.45
N LEU A 37 -6.24 -30.55 23.83
CA LEU A 37 -5.93 -29.61 24.90
C LEU A 37 -5.91 -30.36 26.25
N ARG A 38 -4.81 -31.09 26.53
CA ARG A 38 -4.49 -31.49 27.91
C ARG A 38 -4.58 -30.24 28.77
N SER A 39 -5.46 -30.26 29.77
CA SER A 39 -5.72 -29.15 30.68
C SER A 39 -4.41 -28.63 31.29
N ARG A 40 -3.85 -27.56 30.71
CA ARG A 40 -2.65 -26.91 31.22
C ARG A 40 -3.02 -26.22 32.52
N LYS A 41 -2.76 -26.92 33.64
CA LYS A 41 -2.91 -26.41 35.00
C LYS A 41 -2.20 -25.04 35.10
N ARG A 42 -2.98 -23.95 35.11
CA ARG A 42 -2.48 -22.57 34.87
C ARG A 42 -1.61 -21.98 35.98
N SER A 43 -1.49 -22.64 37.13
CA SER A 43 -0.73 -22.12 38.28
C SER A 43 0.57 -22.88 38.49
N ASP A 44 1.64 -22.11 38.72
CA ASP A 44 2.93 -22.51 39.30
C ASP A 44 2.88 -23.65 40.35
N ILE A 45 1.98 -23.56 41.33
CA ILE A 45 1.92 -24.50 42.47
C ILE A 45 1.72 -25.97 42.05
N TRP A 46 1.16 -26.23 40.87
CA TRP A 46 0.87 -27.59 40.40
C TRP A 46 2.12 -28.44 40.10
N GLN A 47 3.31 -27.82 40.08
CA GLN A 47 4.57 -28.55 40.08
C GLN A 47 4.78 -29.30 41.42
N PHE A 48 4.41 -28.69 42.53
CA PHE A 48 4.65 -29.15 43.92
C PHE A 48 3.47 -29.92 44.53
N ILE A 49 2.32 -29.97 43.86
CA ILE A 49 1.09 -30.62 44.34
C ILE A 49 0.79 -31.87 43.52
N THR A 50 0.51 -32.99 44.19
CA THR A 50 -0.04 -34.21 43.61
C THR A 50 -1.57 -34.13 43.61
N ASP A 51 -2.19 -34.62 42.53
CA ASP A 51 -3.64 -34.61 42.31
C ASP A 51 -4.06 -36.07 42.13
N HIS A 52 -4.77 -36.62 43.11
CA HIS A 52 -5.10 -38.04 43.16
C HIS A 52 -6.34 -38.40 42.32
N GLY A 53 -6.91 -37.45 41.58
CA GLY A 53 -8.05 -37.66 40.68
C GLY A 53 -9.40 -37.86 41.37
N ASN A 54 -9.40 -38.16 42.68
CA ASN A 54 -10.59 -38.34 43.54
C ASN A 54 -11.03 -37.04 44.25
N GLY A 55 -10.49 -35.88 43.87
CA GLY A 55 -10.73 -34.60 44.54
C GLY A 55 -9.83 -34.30 45.73
N THR A 56 -8.91 -35.20 46.09
CA THR A 56 -7.87 -34.96 47.10
C THR A 56 -6.53 -34.57 46.48
N TYR A 57 -5.81 -33.71 47.19
CA TYR A 57 -4.54 -33.11 46.77
C TYR A 57 -3.52 -33.21 47.91
N SER A 58 -2.25 -33.45 47.60
CA SER A 58 -1.17 -33.55 48.60
C SER A 58 0.09 -32.80 48.17
N CYS A 59 0.95 -32.46 49.13
CA CYS A 59 2.22 -31.78 48.85
C CYS A 59 3.36 -32.77 48.63
N LYS A 60 3.99 -32.73 47.45
CA LYS A 60 5.15 -33.56 47.07
C LYS A 60 6.40 -33.32 47.90
N CYS A 61 6.47 -32.19 48.59
CA CYS A 61 7.58 -31.87 49.49
C CYS A 61 7.36 -32.55 50.84
N CYS A 62 6.17 -32.42 51.44
CA CYS A 62 5.76 -33.21 52.60
C CYS A 62 5.87 -34.72 52.38
N GLU A 63 5.42 -35.24 51.23
CA GLU A 63 5.51 -36.67 50.86
C GLU A 63 6.96 -37.20 50.87
N ARG A 64 7.95 -36.35 50.57
CA ARG A 64 9.38 -36.71 50.60
C ARG A 64 10.00 -36.63 52.01
N GLU A 65 9.31 -36.04 52.97
CA GLU A 65 9.68 -35.98 54.39
C GLU A 65 8.88 -36.95 55.28
N ASP A 66 8.17 -37.92 54.69
CA ASP A 66 7.20 -38.81 55.37
C ASP A 66 6.09 -38.06 56.15
N ARG A 67 5.75 -36.83 55.72
CA ARG A 67 4.64 -36.04 56.28
C ARG A 67 3.43 -36.09 55.35
N GLN A 68 2.24 -36.32 55.91
CA GLN A 68 1.00 -36.35 55.14
C GLN A 68 0.21 -35.04 55.28
N GLN A 69 0.51 -34.07 54.43
CA GLN A 69 -0.37 -32.90 54.24
C GLN A 69 -1.29 -33.14 53.04
N MET A 70 -2.59 -33.22 53.31
CA MET A 70 -3.65 -33.39 52.30
C MET A 70 -4.66 -32.23 52.33
N TRP A 71 -5.36 -32.04 51.22
CA TRP A 71 -6.48 -31.09 51.05
C TRP A 71 -7.59 -31.72 50.21
N ASN A 72 -8.84 -31.51 50.64
CA ASN A 72 -10.04 -32.03 49.97
C ASN A 72 -10.73 -30.98 49.08
N SER A 73 -10.00 -29.94 48.67
CA SER A 73 -10.49 -28.89 47.77
C SER A 73 -9.36 -28.37 46.89
N LYS A 74 -9.71 -27.86 45.71
CA LYS A 74 -8.76 -27.33 44.71
C LYS A 74 -8.31 -25.89 44.99
N ALA A 75 -8.43 -25.42 46.23
CA ALA A 75 -8.16 -24.04 46.62
C ALA A 75 -6.65 -23.72 46.52
N HIS A 76 -6.26 -22.94 45.51
CA HIS A 76 -4.85 -22.59 45.28
C HIS A 76 -4.24 -21.76 46.42
N THR A 77 -5.04 -21.01 47.18
CA THR A 77 -4.58 -20.11 48.25
C THR A 77 -4.03 -20.86 49.46
N THR A 78 -4.74 -21.88 49.96
CA THR A 78 -4.29 -22.72 51.08
C THR A 78 -3.04 -23.52 50.73
N MET A 79 -3.00 -24.14 49.54
CA MET A 79 -1.83 -24.86 49.04
C MET A 79 -0.61 -23.94 48.92
N ARG A 80 -0.78 -22.74 48.34
CA ARG A 80 0.30 -21.75 48.18
C ARG A 80 0.81 -21.23 49.53
N ASN A 81 -0.08 -20.98 50.49
CA ASN A 81 0.32 -20.53 51.82
C ASN A 81 1.13 -21.60 52.55
N HIS A 82 0.72 -22.87 52.47
CA HIS A 82 1.51 -23.98 52.99
C HIS A 82 2.92 -24.05 52.35
N LEU A 83 3.02 -23.99 51.01
CA LEU A 83 4.32 -24.01 50.33
C LEU A 83 5.22 -22.83 50.74
N LYS A 84 4.66 -21.62 50.90
CA LYS A 84 5.41 -20.44 51.37
C LYS A 84 5.88 -20.54 52.83
N SER A 85 5.09 -21.19 53.69
CA SER A 85 5.38 -21.29 55.13
C SER A 85 6.31 -22.44 55.48
N TYR A 86 6.12 -23.62 54.88
CA TYR A 86 6.82 -24.85 55.26
C TYR A 86 7.89 -25.28 54.26
N HIS A 87 7.72 -24.97 52.96
CA HIS A 87 8.66 -25.34 51.89
C HIS A 87 9.28 -24.10 51.22
N LYS A 88 9.57 -23.08 52.03
CA LYS A 88 10.04 -21.75 51.56
C LYS A 88 11.28 -21.82 50.68
N ASN A 89 12.19 -22.77 50.94
CA ASN A 89 13.41 -22.94 50.14
C ASN A 89 13.14 -23.62 48.79
N GLU A 90 12.23 -24.59 48.72
CA GLU A 90 11.85 -25.25 47.46
C GLU A 90 10.91 -24.41 46.59
N TYR A 91 9.99 -23.65 47.20
CA TYR A 91 9.00 -22.83 46.50
C TYR A 91 9.45 -21.38 46.27
N GLY A 92 10.42 -20.87 47.03
CA GLY A 92 10.89 -19.48 46.98
C GLY A 92 12.40 -19.29 46.93
N GLY A 93 13.19 -20.35 46.85
CA GLY A 93 14.67 -20.32 46.81
C GLY A 93 15.29 -20.43 45.41
N GLY A 94 14.49 -20.35 44.35
CA GLY A 94 14.96 -20.32 42.96
C GLY A 94 14.73 -18.94 42.33
N ALA A 95 15.74 -18.40 41.66
CA ALA A 95 15.66 -17.11 40.95
C ALA A 95 14.88 -17.25 39.62
N ASP A 96 13.57 -17.47 39.71
CA ASP A 96 12.61 -17.32 38.61
C ASP A 96 11.18 -17.33 39.18
N ALA A 97 10.75 -16.20 39.74
CA ALA A 97 9.34 -16.02 40.10
C ALA A 97 8.51 -15.85 38.81
N PRO A 98 7.54 -16.73 38.51
CA PRO A 98 6.69 -16.57 37.33
C PRO A 98 5.69 -15.45 37.58
N THR A 99 6.12 -14.21 37.34
CA THR A 99 5.26 -13.02 37.34
C THR A 99 4.03 -13.32 36.50
N ALA A 100 2.84 -13.13 37.09
CA ALA A 100 1.59 -13.42 36.41
C ALA A 100 1.56 -12.69 35.07
N LYS A 101 1.63 -13.45 33.96
CA LYS A 101 1.52 -12.91 32.60
C LYS A 101 0.07 -12.49 32.34
N GLN A 102 -0.32 -11.37 32.95
CA GLN A 102 -1.24 -10.47 32.28
C GLN A 102 -0.62 -10.16 30.92
N THR A 103 -1.32 -10.50 29.85
CA THR A 103 -0.82 -10.29 28.49
C THR A 103 -0.64 -8.79 28.26
N LYS A 104 0.60 -8.29 28.36
CA LYS A 104 0.98 -6.93 27.93
C LYS A 104 0.83 -6.81 26.41
N LEU A 105 -0.41 -6.75 25.95
CA LEU A 105 -0.75 -6.17 24.66
C LEU A 105 -0.26 -4.71 24.68
N LEU A 106 0.47 -4.31 23.63
CA LEU A 106 0.94 -2.94 23.30
C LEU A 106 2.29 -2.42 23.84
N CYS A 107 3.11 -3.16 24.61
CA CYS A 107 4.39 -2.60 25.12
C CYS A 107 5.64 -2.78 24.23
N TYR A 108 5.68 -3.77 23.33
CA TYR A 108 6.92 -4.22 22.68
C TYR A 108 7.65 -3.17 21.83
N GLY A 109 6.93 -2.24 21.21
CA GLY A 109 7.55 -1.11 20.50
C GLY A 109 8.12 -0.07 21.47
N PHE A 110 7.31 0.33 22.46
CA PHE A 110 7.66 1.37 23.42
C PHE A 110 8.84 0.98 24.32
N GLU A 111 8.84 -0.23 24.86
CA GLU A 111 9.93 -0.73 25.73
C GLU A 111 11.27 -0.87 24.98
N ARG A 112 11.27 -1.02 23.64
CA ARG A 112 12.48 -1.04 22.82
C ARG A 112 13.09 0.35 22.68
N PHE A 113 12.29 1.35 22.31
CA PHE A 113 12.78 2.74 22.14
C PHE A 113 13.17 3.39 23.47
N VAL A 114 12.43 3.11 24.55
CA VAL A 114 12.74 3.66 25.88
C VAL A 114 14.08 3.13 26.42
N LYS A 115 14.40 1.85 26.21
CA LYS A 115 15.69 1.27 26.65
C LYS A 115 16.92 1.89 25.98
N GLN A 116 16.80 2.44 24.78
CA GLN A 116 17.90 3.15 24.12
C GLN A 116 18.10 4.59 24.63
N ARG A 117 17.15 5.14 25.38
CA ARG A 117 17.15 6.56 25.79
C ARG A 117 17.26 6.78 27.30
N PHE A 118 17.59 5.74 28.06
CA PHE A 118 17.48 5.78 29.53
C PHE A 118 18.56 6.63 30.23
N GLU A 119 19.50 7.21 29.48
CA GLU A 119 20.66 7.96 30.00
C GLU A 119 20.83 9.36 29.38
N SER A 120 19.98 9.82 28.44
CA SER A 120 20.11 11.15 27.83
C SER A 120 19.22 12.21 28.50
N GLU A 121 19.77 13.42 28.68
CA GLU A 121 19.02 14.58 29.13
C GLU A 121 18.00 15.04 28.07
N PHE A 122 17.03 15.86 28.49
CA PHE A 122 16.01 16.36 27.58
C PHE A 122 16.57 17.39 26.58
N SER A 123 16.78 16.98 25.33
CA SER A 123 17.02 17.90 24.21
C SER A 123 15.72 18.37 23.58
N LYS A 124 15.53 19.70 23.53
CA LYS A 124 14.42 20.32 22.79
C LYS A 124 14.55 20.12 21.27
N ASP A 125 15.77 20.02 20.74
CA ASP A 125 15.96 19.82 19.30
C ASP A 125 15.54 18.41 18.89
N GLU A 126 15.99 17.38 19.62
CA GLU A 126 15.58 16.00 19.39
C GLU A 126 14.05 15.85 19.44
N ALA A 127 13.39 16.53 20.40
CA ALA A 127 11.94 16.53 20.53
C ALA A 127 11.24 17.23 19.36
N ASP A 128 11.76 18.38 18.90
CA ASP A 128 11.27 19.05 17.69
C ASP A 128 11.49 18.17 16.45
N SER A 129 12.64 17.52 16.32
CA SER A 129 13.00 16.68 15.17
C SER A 129 12.16 15.41 15.09
N ALA A 130 11.89 14.75 16.22
CA ALA A 130 10.93 13.65 16.32
C ALA A 130 9.49 14.11 16.03
N LEU A 131 9.11 15.31 16.45
CA LEU A 131 7.81 15.91 16.12
C LEU A 131 7.68 16.18 14.62
N ILE A 132 8.74 16.69 13.95
CA ILE A 132 8.76 16.86 12.49
C ILE A 132 8.63 15.50 11.79
N GLU A 133 9.38 14.49 12.23
CA GLU A 133 9.31 13.15 11.65
C GLU A 133 7.90 12.54 11.79
N TRP A 134 7.27 12.66 12.96
CA TRP A 134 5.89 12.22 13.15
C TRP A 134 4.90 12.99 12.28
N ILE A 135 5.03 14.32 12.18
CA ILE A 135 4.15 15.15 11.34
C ILE A 135 4.26 14.76 9.86
N VAL A 136 5.47 14.50 9.37
CA VAL A 136 5.70 14.07 7.97
C VAL A 136 5.23 12.63 7.76
N GLY A 137 5.67 11.69 8.60
CA GLY A 137 5.39 10.25 8.46
C GLY A 137 3.93 9.88 8.68
N ALA A 138 3.22 10.60 9.56
CA ALA A 138 1.78 10.43 9.80
C ALA A 138 0.91 11.47 9.05
N ALA A 139 1.49 12.21 8.10
CA ALA A 139 0.83 13.19 7.22
C ALA A 139 -0.09 14.20 7.97
N GLN A 140 0.37 14.69 9.12
CA GLN A 140 -0.42 15.57 9.98
C GLN A 140 -0.46 17.02 9.47
N PRO A 141 -1.57 17.76 9.67
CA PRO A 141 -1.59 19.20 9.42
C PRO A 141 -0.59 19.91 10.32
N PHE A 142 0.17 20.88 9.80
CA PHE A 142 1.12 21.66 10.62
C PHE A 142 0.46 22.40 11.81
N ALA A 143 -0.85 22.62 11.77
CA ALA A 143 -1.62 23.22 12.86
C ALA A 143 -1.92 22.25 14.03
N VAL A 144 -1.54 20.96 13.94
CA VAL A 144 -1.72 19.98 15.04
C VAL A 144 -1.03 20.45 16.34
N VAL A 145 0.11 21.12 16.21
CA VAL A 145 0.90 21.68 17.31
C VAL A 145 0.22 22.85 18.02
N GLU A 146 -0.80 23.45 17.39
CA GLU A 146 -1.59 24.56 17.94
C GLU A 146 -2.85 24.05 18.68
N GLN A 147 -3.11 22.73 18.68
CA GLN A 147 -4.29 22.16 19.36
C GLN A 147 -4.09 22.10 20.88
N PRO A 148 -4.99 22.67 21.70
CA PRO A 148 -4.82 22.71 23.17
C PRO A 148 -4.63 21.32 23.81
N LYS A 149 -5.32 20.29 23.33
CA LYS A 149 -5.20 18.91 23.84
C LYS A 149 -3.84 18.28 23.49
N PHE A 150 -3.26 18.61 22.33
CA PHE A 150 -1.92 18.16 21.95
C PHE A 150 -0.84 18.83 22.82
N ILE A 151 -0.97 20.14 23.04
CA ILE A 151 -0.07 20.90 23.92
C ILE A 151 -0.14 20.34 25.35
N ALA A 152 -1.34 20.14 25.91
CA ALA A 152 -1.52 19.57 27.24
C ALA A 152 -0.92 18.16 27.37
N PHE A 153 -1.05 17.31 26.35
CA PHE A 153 -0.40 16.00 26.28
C PHE A 153 1.14 16.11 26.32
N CYS A 154 1.73 16.97 25.49
CA CYS A 154 3.18 17.23 25.51
C CYS A 154 3.67 17.74 26.87
N CYS A 155 2.97 18.72 27.48
CA CYS A 155 3.32 19.24 28.80
C CYS A 155 3.19 18.19 29.92
N THR A 156 2.27 17.22 29.79
CA THR A 156 2.13 16.11 30.76
C THR A 156 3.29 15.12 30.66
N LEU A 157 3.86 14.91 29.47
CA LEU A 157 5.02 14.05 29.28
C LEU A 157 6.35 14.73 29.64
N GLN A 158 6.50 16.01 29.28
CA GLN A 158 7.71 16.80 29.52
C GLN A 158 7.33 18.28 29.70
N PRO A 159 7.16 18.77 30.94
CA PRO A 159 6.77 20.16 31.23
C PRO A 159 7.73 21.22 30.66
N ALA A 160 9.01 20.89 30.47
CA ALA A 160 9.99 21.82 29.89
C ALA A 160 9.84 21.98 28.37
N TYR A 161 9.09 21.10 27.68
CA TYR A 161 8.99 21.13 26.23
C TYR A 161 8.06 22.24 25.73
N LYS A 162 8.66 23.33 25.26
CA LYS A 162 7.95 24.38 24.52
C LYS A 162 7.71 23.93 23.07
N VAL A 163 6.51 23.37 22.84
CA VAL A 163 6.02 22.94 21.52
C VAL A 163 6.18 24.08 20.50
N PRO A 164 6.78 23.83 19.31
CA PRO A 164 7.00 24.85 18.29
C PRO A 164 5.67 25.27 17.63
N VAL A 165 5.51 26.56 17.33
CA VAL A 165 4.34 27.06 16.57
C VAL A 165 4.34 26.54 15.13
N ARG A 166 3.16 26.54 14.49
CA ARG A 166 2.94 26.04 13.11
C ARG A 166 3.94 26.60 12.09
N GLN A 167 4.32 27.87 12.20
CA GLN A 167 5.27 28.50 11.28
C GLN A 167 6.70 27.96 11.47
N THR A 168 7.11 27.67 12.72
CA THR A 168 8.40 27.03 13.01
C THR A 168 8.42 25.59 12.51
N VAL A 169 7.33 24.83 12.72
CA VAL A 169 7.15 23.48 12.16
C VAL A 169 7.28 23.50 10.64
N ARG A 170 6.53 24.38 9.96
CA ARG A 170 6.60 24.56 8.50
C ARG A 170 8.03 24.87 8.05
N ASN A 171 8.72 25.79 8.73
CA ASN A 171 10.08 26.17 8.37
C ASN A 171 11.07 25.00 8.53
N ARG A 172 10.97 24.22 9.63
CA ARG A 172 11.77 22.99 9.81
C ARG A 172 11.49 21.95 8.73
N VAL A 173 10.21 21.68 8.40
CA VAL A 173 9.84 20.74 7.31
C VAL A 173 10.44 21.19 5.98
N ILE A 174 10.39 22.49 5.65
CA ILE A 174 10.98 23.02 4.41
C ILE A 174 12.51 22.97 4.42
N ALA A 175 13.16 23.21 5.57
CA ALA A 175 14.61 23.08 5.70
C ALA A 175 15.06 21.62 5.50
N ARG A 176 14.40 20.67 6.19
CA ARG A 176 14.62 19.22 6.02
C ARG A 176 14.41 18.78 4.57
N TRP A 177 13.31 19.19 3.94
CA TRP A 177 13.04 18.90 2.53
C TRP A 177 14.12 19.45 1.58
N LYS A 178 14.64 20.66 1.81
CA LYS A 178 15.74 21.21 1.00
C LYS A 178 17.01 20.35 1.13
N MET A 179 17.36 19.93 2.35
CA MET A 179 18.53 19.08 2.61
C MET A 179 18.37 17.70 1.96
N GLU A 180 17.24 17.02 2.20
CA GLU A 180 16.92 15.72 1.60
C GLU A 180 16.86 15.81 0.06
N LYS A 181 16.34 16.91 -0.50
CA LYS A 181 16.34 17.15 -1.96
C LYS A 181 17.75 17.27 -2.51
N GLU A 182 18.65 18.02 -1.88
CA GLU A 182 20.03 18.16 -2.37
C GLU A 182 20.82 16.85 -2.24
N LEU A 183 20.59 16.06 -1.19
CA LEU A 183 21.15 14.71 -1.09
C LEU A 183 20.62 13.80 -2.22
N ALA A 184 19.30 13.78 -2.43
CA ALA A 184 18.69 13.02 -3.51
C ALA A 184 19.21 13.48 -4.89
N ARG A 185 19.37 14.80 -5.12
CA ARG A 185 19.92 15.35 -6.36
C ARG A 185 21.34 14.83 -6.61
N LYS A 186 22.22 14.87 -5.61
CA LYS A 186 23.59 14.33 -5.72
C LYS A 186 23.58 12.85 -6.10
N ILE A 187 22.79 12.01 -5.42
CA ILE A 187 22.67 10.57 -5.69
C ILE A 187 22.16 10.32 -7.12
N ILE A 188 21.05 10.97 -7.50
CA ILE A 188 20.43 10.78 -8.81
C ILE A 188 21.38 11.19 -9.94
N VAL A 189 22.06 12.34 -9.81
CA VAL A 189 23.01 12.83 -10.82
C VAL A 189 24.27 11.96 -10.86
N TYR A 190 24.75 11.44 -9.73
CA TYR A 190 25.87 10.49 -9.71
C TYR A 190 25.55 9.21 -10.51
N CYS A 191 24.43 8.53 -10.17
CA CYS A 191 24.05 7.28 -10.83
C CYS A 191 23.63 7.46 -12.30
N LEU A 192 22.87 8.52 -12.62
CA LEU A 192 22.30 8.69 -13.97
C LEU A 192 23.20 9.48 -14.93
N VAL A 193 24.10 10.31 -14.42
CA VAL A 193 24.98 11.14 -15.23
C VAL A 193 26.43 10.69 -15.03
N PHE A 194 27.05 10.99 -13.88
CA PHE A 194 28.51 10.92 -13.76
C PHE A 194 29.14 9.54 -13.96
N ARG A 195 28.54 8.46 -13.46
CA ARG A 195 29.16 7.13 -13.55
C ARG A 195 29.17 6.54 -14.96
N ASP A 196 28.25 6.98 -15.82
CA ASP A 196 27.92 6.29 -17.07
C ASP A 196 27.16 7.21 -18.04
N VAL A 197 27.82 8.31 -18.47
CA VAL A 197 27.23 9.29 -19.39
C VAL A 197 27.09 8.67 -20.79
N GLY A 198 26.01 7.92 -21.01
CA GLY A 198 25.73 7.29 -22.30
C GLY A 198 24.75 6.13 -22.22
N SER A 199 24.86 5.25 -21.21
CA SER A 199 23.97 4.09 -21.08
C SER A 199 22.95 4.19 -19.94
N SER A 200 23.21 5.01 -18.91
CA SER A 200 22.24 5.27 -17.84
C SER A 200 20.98 5.99 -18.35
N ARG A 201 19.81 5.45 -18.01
CA ARG A 201 18.49 5.94 -18.45
C ARG A 201 17.49 6.03 -17.31
N CYS A 202 16.62 7.03 -17.39
CA CYS A 202 15.49 7.18 -16.50
C CYS A 202 14.15 7.15 -17.25
N SER A 203 13.12 6.68 -16.56
CA SER A 203 11.73 6.76 -17.02
C SER A 203 10.96 7.71 -16.10
N ILE A 204 10.03 8.47 -16.67
CA ILE A 204 9.16 9.37 -15.92
C ILE A 204 7.74 8.81 -15.93
N THR A 205 7.05 8.77 -14.79
CA THR A 205 5.59 8.66 -14.77
C THR A 205 5.00 10.02 -14.41
N THR A 206 4.02 10.48 -15.18
CA THR A 206 3.26 11.69 -14.85
C THR A 206 1.76 11.39 -14.77
N ASP A 207 1.14 11.93 -13.74
CA ASP A 207 -0.33 11.92 -13.55
C ASP A 207 -0.80 13.36 -13.38
N MET A 208 -2.01 13.66 -13.86
CA MET A 208 -2.59 15.00 -13.92
C MET A 208 -4.08 14.93 -13.62
N TRP A 209 -4.51 15.55 -12.52
CA TRP A 209 -5.91 15.54 -12.10
C TRP A 209 -6.39 16.92 -11.66
N THR A 210 -7.71 17.11 -11.73
CA THR A 210 -8.39 18.25 -11.13
C THR A 210 -8.84 17.87 -9.72
N SER A 211 -8.38 18.62 -8.73
CA SER A 211 -8.78 18.45 -7.33
C SER A 211 -10.21 18.91 -7.07
N ALA A 212 -10.80 18.52 -5.93
CA ALA A 212 -12.14 18.96 -5.51
C ALA A 212 -12.29 20.49 -5.40
N ALA A 213 -11.19 21.23 -5.21
CA ALA A 213 -11.14 22.69 -5.23
C ALA A 213 -11.06 23.29 -6.67
N ASN A 214 -11.37 22.50 -7.69
CA ASN A 214 -11.27 22.81 -9.12
C ASN A 214 -9.89 23.34 -9.56
N ARG A 215 -8.81 22.77 -8.99
CA ARG A 215 -7.42 23.13 -9.31
C ARG A 215 -6.71 21.93 -9.91
N GLY A 216 -6.08 22.11 -11.06
CA GLY A 216 -5.24 21.11 -11.72
C GLY A 216 -3.90 20.92 -11.00
N TYR A 217 -3.50 19.67 -10.80
CA TYR A 217 -2.22 19.28 -10.24
C TYR A 217 -1.57 18.17 -11.08
N MET A 218 -0.30 18.36 -11.41
CA MET A 218 0.59 17.38 -12.04
C MET A 218 1.58 16.85 -11.00
N VAL A 219 1.78 15.54 -10.98
CA VAL A 219 2.91 14.92 -10.28
C VAL A 219 3.88 14.32 -11.29
N VAL A 220 5.17 14.57 -11.11
CA VAL A 220 6.25 14.01 -11.94
C VAL A 220 7.10 13.12 -11.05
N THR A 221 7.19 11.84 -11.39
CA THR A 221 7.99 10.84 -10.65
C THR A 221 9.04 10.26 -11.58
N LEU A 222 10.30 10.29 -11.14
CA LEU A 222 11.45 9.71 -11.81
C LEU A 222 11.64 8.26 -11.34
N HIS A 223 12.01 7.37 -12.26
CA HIS A 223 12.28 5.96 -12.01
C HIS A 223 13.57 5.55 -12.70
N TRP A 224 14.42 4.80 -12.01
CA TRP A 224 15.65 4.24 -12.56
C TRP A 224 16.02 2.93 -11.84
N ILE A 225 17.05 2.26 -12.34
CA ILE A 225 17.70 1.13 -11.66
C ILE A 225 19.06 1.67 -11.20
N ASP A 226 19.41 1.45 -9.93
CA ASP A 226 20.72 1.84 -9.41
C ASP A 226 21.79 0.75 -9.62
N GLU A 227 22.97 1.04 -9.08
CA GLU A 227 24.20 0.26 -9.25
C GLU A 227 24.10 -1.14 -8.62
N ASP A 228 23.31 -1.24 -7.55
CA ASP A 228 22.98 -2.47 -6.83
C ASP A 228 21.80 -3.24 -7.46
N TRP A 229 21.40 -2.85 -8.68
CA TRP A 229 20.23 -3.37 -9.40
C TRP A 229 18.88 -3.15 -8.68
N ASN A 230 18.81 -2.22 -7.72
CA ASN A 230 17.56 -1.87 -7.07
C ASN A 230 16.73 -0.91 -7.93
N PHE A 231 15.44 -1.21 -8.05
CA PHE A 231 14.48 -0.29 -8.64
C PHE A 231 14.26 0.91 -7.70
N ARG A 232 14.62 2.11 -8.16
CA ARG A 232 14.44 3.36 -7.42
C ARG A 232 13.36 4.23 -8.06
N SER A 233 12.60 4.92 -7.23
CA SER A 233 11.65 5.94 -7.68
C SER A 233 11.62 7.12 -6.71
N VAL A 234 11.43 8.33 -7.25
CA VAL A 234 11.32 9.57 -6.47
C VAL A 234 10.36 10.56 -7.12
N ILE A 235 9.53 11.21 -6.32
CA ILE A 235 8.68 12.31 -6.81
C ILE A 235 9.56 13.55 -6.95
N LEU A 236 9.82 13.98 -8.20
CA LEU A 236 10.60 15.19 -8.48
C LEU A 236 9.82 16.46 -8.14
N GLY A 237 8.50 16.44 -8.32
CA GLY A 237 7.67 17.60 -8.06
C GLY A 237 6.18 17.35 -8.16
N PHE A 238 5.45 18.13 -7.37
CA PHE A 238 4.01 18.24 -7.38
C PHE A 238 3.66 19.69 -7.74
N ARG A 239 3.19 19.92 -8.97
CA ARG A 239 2.96 21.27 -9.53
C ARG A 239 1.49 21.54 -9.70
N ARG A 240 1.06 22.74 -9.29
CA ARG A 240 -0.23 23.29 -9.70
C ARG A 240 -0.12 23.69 -11.17
N VAL A 241 -1.00 23.14 -12.01
CA VAL A 241 -1.08 23.47 -13.43
C VAL A 241 -2.40 24.20 -13.67
N GLU A 242 -2.29 25.49 -13.97
CA GLU A 242 -3.45 26.32 -14.29
C GLU A 242 -3.98 26.03 -15.70
N TYR A 243 -5.27 26.25 -15.91
CA TYR A 243 -5.91 26.09 -17.20
C TYR A 243 -5.31 27.08 -18.24
N PRO A 244 -5.19 26.71 -19.53
CA PRO A 244 -5.57 25.44 -20.16
C PRO A 244 -4.51 24.33 -20.04
N HIS A 245 -4.97 23.09 -19.85
CA HIS A 245 -4.13 21.88 -19.76
C HIS A 245 -3.71 21.34 -21.13
N THR A 246 -3.12 22.19 -21.96
CA THR A 246 -2.67 21.80 -23.31
C THR A 246 -1.38 20.99 -23.26
N GLY A 247 -1.18 20.08 -24.22
CA GLY A 247 0.04 19.25 -24.30
C GLY A 247 1.35 20.04 -24.20
N PRO A 248 1.54 21.15 -24.96
CA PRO A 248 2.75 21.97 -24.84
C PRO A 248 2.96 22.56 -23.44
N ARG A 249 1.90 23.02 -22.76
CA ARG A 249 2.01 23.55 -21.39
C ARG A 249 2.34 22.44 -20.39
N LEU A 250 1.75 21.26 -20.54
CA LEU A 250 2.07 20.09 -19.71
C LEU A 250 3.54 19.64 -19.92
N ALA A 251 4.06 19.77 -21.14
CA ALA A 251 5.46 19.49 -21.45
C ALA A 251 6.41 20.49 -20.77
N ASP A 252 6.07 21.78 -20.77
CA ASP A 252 6.84 22.80 -20.05
C ASP A 252 6.86 22.51 -18.55
N HIS A 253 5.71 22.27 -17.91
CA HIS A 253 5.67 21.93 -16.48
C HIS A 253 6.47 20.66 -16.12
N LEU A 254 6.48 19.65 -17.00
CA LEU A 254 7.27 18.43 -16.79
C LEU A 254 8.77 18.72 -16.89
N LEU A 255 9.21 19.43 -17.93
CA LEU A 255 10.62 19.80 -18.14
C LEU A 255 11.13 20.75 -17.04
N ASP A 256 10.30 21.70 -16.60
CA ASP A 256 10.60 22.61 -15.49
C ASP A 256 10.78 21.86 -14.16
N VAL A 257 10.02 20.78 -13.93
CA VAL A 257 10.21 19.94 -12.74
C VAL A 257 11.51 19.15 -12.80
N VAL A 258 11.90 18.62 -13.97
CA VAL A 258 13.20 17.96 -14.14
C VAL A 258 14.34 18.96 -13.95
N LYS A 259 14.31 20.10 -14.66
CA LYS A 259 15.28 21.20 -14.51
C LYS A 259 15.41 21.71 -13.06
N ALA A 260 14.31 21.78 -12.33
CA ALA A 260 14.30 22.21 -10.92
C ALA A 260 14.83 21.15 -9.94
N MET A 261 14.98 19.89 -10.37
CA MET A 261 15.84 18.91 -9.68
C MET A 261 17.28 19.15 -10.11
N ASP A 262 17.60 18.84 -11.37
CA ASP A 262 18.88 19.16 -12.01
C ASP A 262 18.72 19.15 -13.54
N GLY A 263 19.33 20.11 -14.24
CA GLY A 263 19.26 20.22 -15.70
C GLY A 263 19.98 19.07 -16.42
N ALA A 264 20.96 18.43 -15.78
CA ALA A 264 21.71 17.33 -16.37
C ALA A 264 20.83 16.09 -16.63
N LEU A 265 19.73 15.94 -15.87
CA LEU A 265 18.81 14.81 -16.01
C LEU A 265 18.02 14.82 -17.32
N LEU A 266 18.05 15.90 -18.09
CA LEU A 266 17.35 15.99 -19.38
C LEU A 266 17.89 15.00 -20.42
N VAL A 267 19.19 14.69 -20.43
CA VAL A 267 19.80 13.74 -21.40
C VAL A 267 19.40 12.28 -21.11
N THR A 268 19.05 11.98 -19.87
CA THR A 268 18.81 10.60 -19.41
C THR A 268 17.36 10.14 -19.62
N ILE A 269 16.45 11.06 -19.98
CA ILE A 269 15.03 10.77 -20.20
C ILE A 269 14.85 9.82 -21.39
N TRP A 270 14.37 8.62 -21.10
CA TRP A 270 14.14 7.56 -22.08
C TRP A 270 12.66 7.40 -22.43
N ALA A 271 11.81 7.32 -21.40
CA ALA A 271 10.39 7.05 -21.54
C ALA A 271 9.55 7.97 -20.65
N VAL A 272 8.35 8.32 -21.11
CA VAL A 272 7.34 9.02 -20.30
C VAL A 272 6.05 8.21 -20.30
N THR A 273 5.74 7.63 -19.14
CA THR A 273 4.49 6.92 -18.86
C THR A 273 3.39 7.91 -18.51
N THR A 274 2.24 7.76 -19.16
CA THR A 274 1.09 8.66 -19.04
C THR A 274 -0.22 7.88 -19.02
N ASP A 275 -1.28 8.51 -18.52
CA ASP A 275 -2.65 8.02 -18.74
C ASP A 275 -3.08 8.17 -20.21
N ASN A 276 -4.32 7.79 -20.52
CA ASN A 276 -4.82 7.81 -21.90
C ASN A 276 -5.51 9.12 -22.30
N ALA A 277 -5.28 10.22 -21.58
CA ALA A 277 -5.77 11.54 -21.99
C ALA A 277 -5.24 11.97 -23.36
N LYS A 278 -6.09 12.67 -24.14
CA LYS A 278 -5.78 13.12 -25.50
C LYS A 278 -4.60 14.11 -25.56
N SER A 279 -4.47 14.96 -24.53
CA SER A 279 -3.39 15.95 -24.37
C SER A 279 -2.00 15.32 -24.23
N ASN A 280 -1.89 14.08 -23.76
CA ASN A 280 -0.58 13.45 -23.53
C ASN A 280 0.16 13.18 -24.85
N GLY A 281 -0.57 12.88 -25.94
CA GLY A 281 0.05 12.71 -27.25
C GLY A 281 0.67 14.00 -27.81
N THR A 282 0.06 15.16 -27.56
CA THR A 282 0.65 16.46 -27.91
C THR A 282 1.75 16.89 -26.93
N MET A 283 1.65 16.48 -25.66
CA MET A 283 2.71 16.66 -24.66
C MET A 283 4.01 15.97 -25.08
N ILE A 284 3.99 14.67 -25.38
CA ILE A 284 5.21 13.94 -25.77
C ILE A 284 5.84 14.51 -27.05
N ARG A 285 5.03 14.92 -28.04
CA ARG A 285 5.55 15.64 -29.22
C ARG A 285 6.22 16.97 -28.86
N SER A 286 5.65 17.72 -27.92
CA SER A 286 6.27 18.96 -27.44
C SER A 286 7.54 18.72 -26.61
N ILE A 287 7.63 17.61 -25.85
CA ILE A 287 8.86 17.22 -25.14
C ILE A 287 9.95 16.93 -26.17
N ARG A 288 9.69 16.05 -27.15
CA ARG A 288 10.64 15.70 -28.22
C ARG A 288 11.18 16.92 -28.97
N ALA A 289 10.31 17.90 -29.25
CA ALA A 289 10.71 19.12 -29.95
C ALA A 289 11.55 20.09 -29.08
N LYS A 290 11.29 20.16 -27.76
CA LYS A 290 11.95 21.11 -26.85
C LYS A 290 13.22 20.56 -26.20
N LEU A 291 13.30 19.24 -26.02
CA LEU A 291 14.37 18.58 -25.26
C LEU A 291 15.79 18.85 -25.81
N PRO A 292 16.07 18.81 -27.13
CA PRO A 292 17.40 19.11 -27.66
C PRO A 292 17.89 20.52 -27.31
N ALA A 293 17.01 21.52 -27.43
CA ALA A 293 17.31 22.90 -27.09
C ALA A 293 17.51 23.10 -25.57
N ALA A 294 16.69 22.43 -24.75
CA ALA A 294 16.79 22.49 -23.29
C ALA A 294 18.08 21.81 -22.76
N ILE A 295 18.54 20.73 -23.40
CA ILE A 295 19.84 20.12 -23.11
C ILE A 295 20.97 21.08 -23.50
N GLN A 296 20.92 21.66 -24.70
CA GLN A 296 21.95 22.59 -25.17
C GLN A 296 22.05 23.87 -24.31
N GLU A 297 20.90 24.38 -23.84
CA GLU A 297 20.82 25.48 -22.87
C GLU A 297 21.55 25.12 -21.56
N HIS A 298 21.29 23.94 -21.00
CA HIS A 298 21.94 23.49 -19.77
C HIS A 298 23.46 23.31 -19.93
N ILE A 299 23.92 22.74 -21.05
CA ILE A 299 25.36 22.61 -21.35
C ILE A 299 26.04 23.99 -21.37
N ARG A 300 25.44 24.96 -22.09
CA ARG A 300 25.97 26.33 -22.18
C ARG A 300 25.99 27.06 -20.83
N ALA A 301 25.04 26.77 -19.94
CA ALA A 301 25.00 27.36 -18.61
C ALA A 301 26.04 26.75 -17.64
N THR A 302 26.51 25.53 -17.92
CA THR A 302 27.42 24.78 -17.04
C THR A 302 28.90 24.95 -17.42
N VAL A 303 29.21 25.29 -18.67
CA VAL A 303 30.58 25.54 -19.15
C VAL A 303 30.96 27.03 -19.02
N PRO A 304 32.00 27.40 -18.27
CA PRO A 304 32.44 28.79 -18.14
C PRO A 304 32.92 29.40 -19.47
N SER A 305 32.61 30.67 -19.70
CA SER A 305 32.92 31.39 -20.96
C SER A 305 34.43 31.48 -21.27
N SER A 306 35.30 31.27 -20.29
CA SER A 306 36.76 31.28 -20.45
C SER A 306 37.35 29.94 -20.91
N ALA A 307 36.56 28.85 -20.98
CA ALA A 307 36.98 27.55 -21.46
C ALA A 307 36.62 27.28 -22.93
N ALA A 308 36.03 28.26 -23.62
CA ALA A 308 35.49 28.11 -24.98
C ALA A 308 36.55 27.88 -26.06
N ASP A 309 37.81 28.27 -25.81
CA ASP A 309 38.92 28.16 -26.78
C ASP A 309 39.82 26.92 -26.56
N THR A 310 39.60 26.15 -25.49
CA THR A 310 40.25 24.84 -25.33
C THR A 310 39.33 23.74 -25.88
N ASN A 311 39.80 23.02 -26.90
CA ASN A 311 39.16 21.81 -27.44
C ASN A 311 39.05 20.72 -26.36
N LEU A 312 38.04 20.80 -25.51
CA LEU A 312 37.67 19.74 -24.59
C LEU A 312 36.46 19.00 -25.14
N ASP A 313 36.54 17.68 -25.10
CA ASP A 313 35.64 16.69 -25.70
C ASP A 313 34.21 16.65 -25.10
N SER A 314 33.81 17.68 -24.35
CA SER A 314 32.48 17.84 -23.72
C SER A 314 31.31 17.76 -24.72
N ARG A 315 31.60 17.81 -26.03
CA ARG A 315 30.67 17.66 -27.14
C ARG A 315 30.42 16.19 -27.55
N SER A 316 31.30 15.25 -27.20
CA SER A 316 31.12 13.80 -27.44
C SER A 316 30.53 13.07 -26.21
N VAL A 317 30.66 13.65 -25.02
CA VAL A 317 30.12 13.09 -23.75
C VAL A 317 28.59 13.09 -23.70
N ILE A 318 27.90 13.88 -24.53
CA ILE A 318 26.44 13.95 -24.58
C ILE A 318 25.99 13.45 -25.96
N GLY A 319 25.63 12.17 -26.03
CA GLY A 319 25.07 11.55 -27.23
C GLY A 319 23.79 12.23 -27.72
N GLU A 320 23.41 11.96 -28.97
CA GLU A 320 22.24 12.59 -29.57
C GLU A 320 20.97 12.39 -28.71
N PRO A 321 20.12 13.43 -28.54
CA PRO A 321 18.97 13.36 -27.66
C PRO A 321 17.99 12.29 -28.13
N HIS A 322 17.85 11.24 -27.34
CA HIS A 322 17.04 10.08 -27.69
C HIS A 322 15.56 10.45 -27.84
N ASN A 323 14.89 9.80 -28.77
CA ASN A 323 13.49 10.08 -29.10
C ASN A 323 12.54 9.55 -28.00
N VAL A 324 12.36 10.33 -26.93
CA VAL A 324 11.55 10.00 -25.75
C VAL A 324 10.23 9.34 -26.16
N PHE A 325 10.02 8.07 -25.82
CA PHE A 325 8.80 7.36 -26.21
C PHE A 325 7.72 7.41 -25.13
N GLN A 326 6.48 7.25 -25.57
CA GLN A 326 5.31 7.29 -24.71
C GLN A 326 4.95 5.87 -24.28
N VAL A 327 4.92 5.61 -22.97
CA VAL A 327 4.28 4.42 -22.43
C VAL A 327 2.85 4.77 -22.03
N ARG A 328 1.88 3.97 -22.43
CA ARG A 328 0.50 4.09 -21.98
C ARG A 328 0.28 3.28 -20.72
N CYS A 329 -0.38 3.87 -19.73
CA CYS A 329 -0.71 3.19 -18.49
C CYS A 329 -1.72 2.05 -18.76
N LEU A 330 -1.25 0.80 -18.77
CA LEU A 330 -2.09 -0.38 -18.99
C LEU A 330 -3.21 -0.51 -17.94
N ALA A 331 -2.94 -0.17 -16.68
CA ALA A 331 -3.98 -0.12 -15.65
C ALA A 331 -5.11 0.88 -16.01
N HIS A 332 -4.78 1.99 -16.69
CA HIS A 332 -5.77 2.93 -17.21
C HIS A 332 -6.46 2.41 -18.49
N VAL A 333 -5.77 1.69 -19.38
CA VAL A 333 -6.41 1.00 -20.52
C VAL A 333 -7.48 0.02 -20.03
N LEU A 334 -7.14 -0.84 -19.06
CA LEU A 334 -8.09 -1.78 -18.44
C LEU A 334 -9.27 -1.06 -17.76
N GLN A 335 -9.01 0.10 -17.14
CA GLN A 335 -10.05 0.96 -16.58
C GLN A 335 -10.99 1.55 -17.62
N LEU A 336 -10.52 1.88 -18.82
CA LEU A 336 -11.36 2.34 -19.92
C LEU A 336 -12.18 1.19 -20.50
N ALA A 337 -11.56 0.04 -20.75
CA ALA A 337 -12.25 -1.15 -21.26
C ALA A 337 -13.36 -1.65 -20.31
N ALA A 338 -13.08 -1.70 -18.99
CA ALA A 338 -14.09 -2.05 -17.99
C ALA A 338 -15.28 -1.07 -17.97
N LYS A 339 -15.01 0.24 -18.08
CA LYS A 339 -16.08 1.24 -18.14
C LYS A 339 -16.92 1.16 -19.41
N GLU A 340 -16.28 0.99 -20.58
CA GLU A 340 -17.01 0.81 -21.84
C GLU A 340 -17.90 -0.44 -21.77
N GLY A 341 -17.39 -1.55 -21.23
CA GLY A 341 -18.17 -2.77 -20.96
C GLY A 341 -19.42 -2.51 -20.11
N ILE A 342 -19.27 -1.81 -18.98
CA ILE A 342 -20.40 -1.43 -18.11
C ILE A 342 -21.40 -0.57 -18.89
N THR A 343 -20.94 0.57 -19.43
CA THR A 343 -21.81 1.59 -20.07
C THR A 343 -22.53 1.09 -21.32
N LYS A 344 -22.00 0.06 -22.02
CA LYS A 344 -22.67 -0.55 -23.18
C LYS A 344 -23.62 -1.68 -22.80
N CYS A 345 -23.36 -2.40 -21.71
CA CYS A 345 -24.22 -3.49 -21.26
C CYS A 345 -25.23 -2.99 -20.22
N LYS A 346 -26.36 -2.43 -20.69
CA LYS A 346 -27.39 -1.83 -19.83
C LYS A 346 -27.81 -2.73 -18.66
N LEU A 347 -28.07 -4.02 -18.92
CA LEU A 347 -28.47 -4.96 -17.87
C LEU A 347 -27.46 -5.02 -16.72
N VAL A 348 -26.15 -4.99 -17.02
CA VAL A 348 -25.09 -4.96 -16.00
C VAL A 348 -25.04 -3.60 -15.31
N ASP A 349 -25.13 -2.48 -16.04
CA ASP A 349 -25.11 -1.13 -15.44
C ASP A 349 -26.31 -0.90 -14.50
N ASP A 350 -27.52 -1.25 -14.96
CA ASP A 350 -28.77 -1.19 -14.19
C ASP A 350 -28.69 -2.09 -12.95
N SER A 351 -28.18 -3.32 -13.09
CA SER A 351 -27.98 -4.26 -11.98
C SER A 351 -26.98 -3.72 -10.94
N ILE A 352 -25.90 -3.08 -11.38
CA ILE A 352 -24.93 -2.41 -10.51
C ILE A 352 -25.58 -1.19 -9.82
N GLY A 353 -26.44 -0.45 -10.53
CA GLY A 353 -27.22 0.66 -10.00
C GLY A 353 -28.12 0.25 -8.83
N ILE A 354 -28.91 -0.82 -9.01
CA ILE A 354 -29.81 -1.37 -7.99
C ILE A 354 -29.04 -1.71 -6.71
N VAL A 355 -27.98 -2.52 -6.79
CA VAL A 355 -27.21 -2.89 -5.59
C VAL A 355 -26.46 -1.71 -4.98
N ARG A 356 -25.99 -0.75 -5.79
CA ARG A 356 -25.32 0.47 -5.29
C ARG A 356 -26.26 1.29 -4.41
N ASP A 357 -27.51 1.50 -4.84
CA ASP A 357 -28.44 2.34 -4.09
C ASP A 357 -29.01 1.65 -2.84
N ILE A 358 -29.18 0.32 -2.88
CA ILE A 358 -29.45 -0.49 -1.68
C ILE A 358 -28.28 -0.37 -0.69
N LEU A 359 -27.05 -0.64 -1.11
CA LEU A 359 -25.87 -0.54 -0.23
C LEU A 359 -25.64 0.87 0.30
N ARG A 360 -26.00 1.90 -0.47
CA ARG A 360 -25.96 3.31 -0.04
C ARG A 360 -26.90 3.53 1.14
N LYS A 361 -28.17 3.13 1.02
CA LYS A 361 -29.14 3.24 2.12
C LYS A 361 -28.76 2.43 3.34
N LEU A 362 -28.22 1.22 3.15
CA LEU A 362 -27.70 0.37 4.24
C LEU A 362 -26.46 0.95 4.94
N LYS A 363 -25.71 1.84 4.28
CA LYS A 363 -24.54 2.51 4.86
C LYS A 363 -24.89 3.85 5.51
N ASP A 364 -25.83 4.58 4.94
CA ASP A 364 -26.28 5.89 5.43
C ASP A 364 -27.20 5.78 6.66
N SER A 365 -27.86 4.62 6.87
CA SER A 365 -28.76 4.35 8.00
C SER A 365 -28.16 3.36 9.00
N THR A 366 -27.81 3.85 10.20
CA THR A 366 -27.28 3.04 11.31
C THR A 366 -28.24 1.91 11.71
N SER A 367 -29.52 2.20 11.86
CA SER A 367 -30.51 1.21 12.30
C SER A 367 -30.71 0.08 11.28
N MET A 368 -30.69 0.40 9.98
CA MET A 368 -30.70 -0.62 8.92
C MET A 368 -29.40 -1.44 8.89
N ASN A 369 -28.27 -0.83 9.21
CA ASN A 369 -26.98 -1.49 9.21
C ASN A 369 -26.86 -2.51 10.36
N GLU A 370 -27.26 -2.12 11.57
CA GLU A 370 -27.38 -3.00 12.73
C GLU A 370 -28.37 -4.14 12.46
N GLU A 371 -29.50 -3.85 11.81
CA GLU A 371 -30.49 -4.87 11.50
C GLU A 371 -29.99 -5.86 10.42
N LEU A 372 -29.27 -5.38 9.41
CA LEU A 372 -28.55 -6.25 8.47
C LEU A 372 -27.52 -7.13 9.20
N GLN A 373 -26.83 -6.59 10.21
CA GLN A 373 -25.89 -7.35 11.04
C GLN A 373 -26.61 -8.42 11.88
N ARG A 374 -27.78 -8.13 12.46
CA ARG A 374 -28.62 -9.14 13.15
C ARG A 374 -29.06 -10.25 12.19
N ILE A 375 -29.56 -9.89 11.00
CA ILE A 375 -29.97 -10.86 9.97
C ILE A 375 -28.78 -11.71 9.51
N CYS A 376 -27.58 -11.11 9.34
CA CYS A 376 -26.35 -11.86 9.07
C CYS A 376 -26.05 -12.89 10.17
N SER A 377 -26.17 -12.53 11.45
CA SER A 377 -25.98 -13.46 12.57
C SER A 377 -26.99 -14.61 12.55
N VAL A 378 -28.28 -14.33 12.32
CA VAL A 378 -29.34 -15.35 12.22
C VAL A 378 -29.12 -16.30 11.03
N LEU A 379 -28.67 -15.78 9.88
CA LEU A 379 -28.41 -16.56 8.67
C LEU A 379 -27.00 -17.22 8.66
N ASN A 380 -26.24 -17.11 9.76
CA ASN A 380 -24.84 -17.56 9.87
C ASN A 380 -23.93 -17.06 8.73
N VAL A 381 -24.13 -15.81 8.31
CA VAL A 381 -23.30 -15.11 7.31
C VAL A 381 -22.35 -14.17 8.05
N LYS A 382 -21.05 -14.29 7.79
CA LYS A 382 -20.06 -13.37 8.38
C LYS A 382 -20.31 -11.93 7.89
N PHE A 383 -20.82 -11.08 8.78
CA PHE A 383 -21.00 -9.67 8.51
C PHE A 383 -19.66 -8.99 8.20
N GLN A 384 -19.67 -8.13 7.18
CA GLN A 384 -18.62 -7.17 6.87
C GLN A 384 -19.30 -5.89 6.41
N GLN A 385 -18.77 -4.73 6.81
CA GLN A 385 -19.35 -3.44 6.45
C GLN A 385 -19.47 -3.32 4.92
N PRO A 386 -20.64 -2.96 4.35
CA PRO A 386 -20.75 -2.75 2.92
C PRO A 386 -19.86 -1.60 2.43
N GLU A 387 -19.03 -1.89 1.43
CA GLU A 387 -18.22 -0.89 0.73
C GLU A 387 -19.04 -0.28 -0.40
N LEU A 388 -19.03 1.06 -0.52
CA LEU A 388 -19.55 1.77 -1.69
C LEU A 388 -18.43 2.01 -2.69
N ASP A 389 -18.77 2.00 -3.97
CA ASP A 389 -17.80 2.24 -5.02
C ASP A 389 -17.44 3.72 -5.21
N CYS A 390 -16.21 3.93 -5.64
CA CYS A 390 -15.82 5.16 -6.32
C CYS A 390 -16.11 4.92 -7.80
N VAL A 391 -17.23 5.46 -8.31
CA VAL A 391 -17.73 5.24 -9.68
C VAL A 391 -16.68 5.55 -10.77
N THR A 392 -15.66 6.37 -10.48
CA THR A 392 -14.56 6.62 -11.40
C THR A 392 -13.53 5.49 -11.48
N ARG A 393 -13.53 4.53 -10.55
CA ARG A 393 -12.57 3.41 -10.39
C ARG A 393 -13.27 2.05 -10.39
N TRP A 394 -13.18 1.32 -11.49
CA TRP A 394 -13.91 0.06 -11.70
C TRP A 394 -13.60 -1.02 -10.65
N ASN A 395 -12.36 -1.07 -10.17
CA ASN A 395 -11.93 -2.01 -9.11
C ASN A 395 -12.77 -1.89 -7.83
N SER A 396 -13.26 -0.67 -7.53
CA SER A 396 -14.13 -0.44 -6.37
C SER A 396 -15.58 -0.83 -6.65
N THR A 397 -16.06 -0.69 -7.90
CA THR A 397 -17.35 -1.24 -8.33
C THR A 397 -17.36 -2.77 -8.22
N TRP A 398 -16.28 -3.45 -8.63
CA TRP A 398 -16.13 -4.89 -8.41
C TRP A 398 -16.15 -5.26 -6.91
N ALA A 399 -15.49 -4.47 -6.05
CA ALA A 399 -15.46 -4.72 -4.60
C ALA A 399 -16.85 -4.56 -3.96
N MET A 400 -17.56 -3.48 -4.31
CA MET A 400 -18.95 -3.23 -3.91
C MET A 400 -19.87 -4.39 -4.34
N VAL A 401 -19.81 -4.81 -5.60
CA VAL A 401 -20.65 -5.91 -6.12
C VAL A 401 -20.32 -7.24 -5.44
N MET A 402 -19.03 -7.55 -5.21
CA MET A 402 -18.64 -8.75 -4.44
C MET A 402 -19.10 -8.69 -2.99
N SER A 403 -19.18 -7.50 -2.39
CA SER A 403 -19.78 -7.32 -1.07
C SER A 403 -21.29 -7.59 -1.10
N ALA A 404 -22.01 -7.04 -2.09
CA ALA A 404 -23.43 -7.30 -2.30
C ALA A 404 -23.74 -8.78 -2.52
N ILE A 405 -23.00 -9.48 -3.39
CA ILE A 405 -23.19 -10.91 -3.69
C ILE A 405 -23.03 -11.77 -2.42
N ARG A 406 -22.01 -11.47 -1.60
CA ARG A 406 -21.79 -12.17 -0.32
C ARG A 406 -22.89 -11.90 0.71
N LEU A 407 -23.47 -10.71 0.68
CA LEU A 407 -24.59 -10.30 1.53
C LEU A 407 -25.97 -10.57 0.87
N ARG A 408 -26.04 -11.30 -0.26
CA ARG A 408 -27.27 -11.54 -1.02
C ARG A 408 -28.44 -11.97 -0.14
N LYS A 409 -28.32 -13.09 0.58
CA LYS A 409 -29.40 -13.63 1.43
C LYS A 409 -29.80 -12.66 2.57
N PRO A 410 -28.86 -12.07 3.36
CA PRO A 410 -29.21 -11.03 4.33
C PRO A 410 -29.91 -9.81 3.75
N ILE A 411 -29.47 -9.32 2.57
CA ILE A 411 -30.09 -8.18 1.89
C ILE A 411 -31.50 -8.56 1.45
N GLU A 412 -31.68 -9.67 0.73
CA GLU A 412 -32.99 -10.16 0.29
C GLU A 412 -33.97 -10.32 1.46
N GLU A 413 -33.55 -10.90 2.59
CA GLU A 413 -34.37 -11.06 3.79
C GLU A 413 -34.72 -9.71 4.45
N LEU A 414 -33.79 -8.75 4.51
CA LEU A 414 -34.06 -7.41 5.03
C LEU A 414 -35.08 -6.66 4.15
N LEU A 415 -34.87 -6.66 2.83
CA LEU A 415 -35.80 -6.05 1.87
C LEU A 415 -37.19 -6.71 1.95
N ARG A 416 -37.23 -8.04 2.10
CA ARG A 416 -38.46 -8.82 2.30
C ARG A 416 -39.22 -8.36 3.56
N ARG A 417 -38.56 -8.27 4.71
CA ARG A 417 -39.19 -7.82 5.98
C ARG A 417 -39.76 -6.40 5.90
N ILE A 418 -39.05 -5.50 5.21
CA ILE A 418 -39.46 -4.11 5.01
C ILE A 418 -40.66 -4.02 4.07
N ARG A 419 -40.61 -4.69 2.91
CA ARG A 419 -41.69 -4.75 1.92
C ARG A 419 -42.97 -5.34 2.50
N ASP A 420 -42.83 -6.49 3.19
CA ASP A 420 -43.95 -7.24 3.75
C ASP A 420 -44.44 -6.64 5.10
N ARG A 421 -43.87 -5.50 5.53
CA ARG A 421 -44.18 -4.78 6.78
C ARG A 421 -44.22 -5.67 8.02
N HIS A 422 -43.19 -6.51 8.21
CA HIS A 422 -43.03 -7.28 9.44
C HIS A 422 -43.04 -6.36 10.67
N ALA A 423 -43.54 -6.88 11.80
CA ALA A 423 -43.56 -6.14 13.07
C ALA A 423 -42.16 -5.61 13.42
N GLY A 424 -42.05 -4.30 13.69
CA GLY A 424 -40.79 -3.60 13.92
C GLY A 424 -40.08 -3.07 12.67
N TYR A 425 -40.56 -3.35 11.45
CA TYR A 425 -39.92 -2.89 10.19
C TYR A 425 -40.67 -1.76 9.48
N SER A 426 -41.81 -1.32 9.99
CA SER A 426 -42.64 -0.24 9.41
C SER A 426 -41.97 1.13 9.35
N GLU A 427 -40.92 1.35 10.15
CA GLU A 427 -40.17 2.61 10.23
C GLU A 427 -38.96 2.66 9.27
N PHE A 428 -38.54 1.52 8.71
CA PHE A 428 -37.47 1.49 7.72
C PHE A 428 -37.97 1.96 6.35
N SER A 429 -37.44 3.09 5.88
CA SER A 429 -37.68 3.62 4.53
C SER A 429 -36.46 3.43 3.64
N ILE A 430 -36.63 2.76 2.49
CA ILE A 430 -35.59 2.61 1.46
C ILE A 430 -35.97 3.42 0.21
N GLY A 431 -35.75 4.73 0.31
CA GLY A 431 -36.08 5.69 -0.75
C GLY A 431 -37.55 6.15 -0.70
N PRO A 432 -37.94 7.10 -1.57
CA PRO A 432 -39.18 7.87 -1.40
C PRO A 432 -40.47 7.04 -1.27
N ASP A 433 -40.55 5.91 -1.98
CA ASP A 433 -41.73 5.03 -2.01
C ASP A 433 -41.41 3.55 -1.70
N ASN A 434 -40.33 3.24 -0.97
CA ASN A 434 -39.84 1.86 -0.75
C ASN A 434 -39.58 1.02 -2.03
N ARG A 435 -39.45 1.64 -3.22
CA ARG A 435 -39.17 0.95 -4.50
C ARG A 435 -37.92 0.06 -4.46
N LEU A 436 -36.93 0.42 -3.64
CA LEU A 436 -35.70 -0.35 -3.45
C LEU A 436 -35.88 -1.60 -2.56
N ALA A 437 -37.06 -1.81 -1.96
CA ALA A 437 -37.45 -3.04 -1.27
C ALA A 437 -38.20 -4.03 -2.19
N ALA A 438 -38.30 -3.74 -3.49
CA ALA A 438 -38.77 -4.70 -4.49
C ALA A 438 -37.89 -5.97 -4.47
N PRO A 439 -38.43 -7.15 -4.83
CA PRO A 439 -37.61 -8.35 -5.04
C PRO A 439 -36.50 -8.05 -6.06
N ILE A 440 -35.26 -8.43 -5.74
CA ILE A 440 -34.17 -8.39 -6.71
C ILE A 440 -34.30 -9.62 -7.60
N GLU A 441 -34.34 -9.42 -8.91
CA GLU A 441 -34.54 -10.50 -9.88
C GLU A 441 -33.31 -11.42 -9.95
N ASP A 442 -33.52 -12.71 -10.22
CA ASP A 442 -32.39 -13.65 -10.39
C ASP A 442 -31.51 -13.29 -11.59
N ASP A 443 -32.05 -12.65 -12.64
CA ASP A 443 -31.28 -12.12 -13.75
C ASP A 443 -30.35 -10.95 -13.31
N THR A 444 -30.73 -10.16 -12.29
CA THR A 444 -29.84 -9.14 -11.66
C THR A 444 -28.66 -9.81 -10.96
N TRP A 445 -28.91 -10.82 -10.12
CA TRP A 445 -27.82 -11.53 -9.44
C TRP A 445 -26.96 -12.38 -10.40
N GLY A 446 -27.57 -12.92 -11.45
CA GLY A 446 -26.91 -13.63 -12.53
C GLY A 446 -25.92 -12.74 -13.28
N SER A 447 -26.37 -11.55 -13.71
CA SER A 447 -25.53 -10.58 -14.43
C SER A 447 -24.34 -10.10 -13.58
N LEU A 448 -24.57 -9.78 -12.30
CA LEU A 448 -23.53 -9.35 -11.37
C LEU A 448 -22.49 -10.46 -11.09
N ASN A 449 -22.94 -11.71 -10.99
CA ASN A 449 -22.06 -12.86 -10.79
C ASN A 449 -21.20 -13.15 -12.03
N GLU A 450 -21.77 -13.10 -13.23
CA GLU A 450 -21.01 -13.20 -14.49
C GLU A 450 -20.01 -12.04 -14.64
N PHE A 451 -20.44 -10.79 -14.37
CA PHE A 451 -19.60 -9.60 -14.39
C PHE A 451 -18.38 -9.73 -13.45
N CYS A 452 -18.61 -10.14 -12.19
CA CYS A 452 -17.53 -10.34 -11.23
C CYS A 452 -16.58 -11.48 -11.63
N LYS A 453 -17.09 -12.58 -12.21
CA LYS A 453 -16.28 -13.67 -12.77
C LYS A 453 -15.39 -13.17 -13.92
N PHE A 454 -15.97 -12.47 -14.90
CA PHE A 454 -15.24 -11.92 -16.04
C PHE A 454 -14.11 -10.98 -15.61
N LEU A 455 -14.41 -10.06 -14.68
CA LEU A 455 -13.46 -9.03 -14.26
C LEU A 455 -12.46 -9.48 -13.19
N THR A 456 -12.61 -10.66 -12.57
CA THR A 456 -11.63 -11.18 -11.61
C THR A 456 -10.19 -11.26 -12.17
N PRO A 457 -9.93 -11.86 -13.36
CA PRO A 457 -8.59 -11.81 -13.97
C PRO A 457 -8.17 -10.38 -14.34
N VAL A 458 -9.10 -9.52 -14.77
CA VAL A 458 -8.81 -8.11 -15.09
C VAL A 458 -8.39 -7.32 -13.84
N LYS A 459 -8.90 -7.68 -12.66
CA LYS A 459 -8.54 -7.08 -11.37
C LYS A 459 -7.12 -7.46 -10.99
N ALA A 460 -6.78 -8.74 -11.11
CA ALA A 460 -5.42 -9.22 -10.89
C ALA A 460 -4.42 -8.54 -11.83
N ALA A 461 -4.75 -8.45 -13.13
CA ALA A 461 -3.98 -7.71 -14.13
C ALA A 461 -3.78 -6.23 -13.74
N THR A 462 -4.86 -5.54 -13.34
CA THR A 462 -4.80 -4.12 -12.96
C THR A 462 -3.97 -3.91 -11.70
N MET A 463 -4.08 -4.79 -10.69
CA MET A 463 -3.27 -4.74 -9.47
C MET A 463 -1.78 -4.96 -9.77
N MET A 464 -1.44 -5.96 -10.61
CA MET A 464 -0.07 -6.23 -11.02
C MET A 464 0.55 -5.04 -11.77
N MET A 465 -0.21 -4.41 -12.67
CA MET A 465 0.25 -3.25 -13.45
C MET A 465 0.22 -1.92 -12.67
N SER A 466 -0.35 -1.93 -11.46
CA SER A 466 -0.29 -0.80 -10.50
C SER A 466 0.86 -0.95 -9.48
N GLY A 467 1.76 -1.92 -9.69
CA GLY A 467 2.95 -2.13 -8.85
C GLY A 467 3.88 -0.91 -8.87
N LYS A 468 4.40 -0.53 -7.70
CA LYS A 468 5.28 0.63 -7.50
C LYS A 468 6.68 0.32 -6.95
N ASN A 469 6.92 -0.92 -6.53
CA ASN A 469 8.18 -1.36 -5.91
C ASN A 469 8.96 -2.35 -6.81
N TYR A 470 8.54 -2.53 -8.06
CA TYR A 470 9.16 -3.47 -9.01
C TYR A 470 8.84 -3.03 -10.45
N PRO A 471 9.70 -3.34 -11.44
CA PRO A 471 9.41 -3.07 -12.85
C PRO A 471 8.14 -3.80 -13.32
N THR A 472 7.22 -3.09 -13.96
CA THR A 472 5.95 -3.63 -14.50
C THR A 472 5.94 -3.78 -16.02
N PHE A 473 6.74 -2.97 -16.74
CA PHE A 473 6.63 -2.80 -18.19
C PHE A 473 6.88 -4.09 -19.00
N GLY A 474 7.86 -4.92 -18.63
CA GLY A 474 8.12 -6.20 -19.30
C GLY A 474 6.96 -7.21 -19.24
N MET A 475 6.06 -7.06 -18.26
CA MET A 475 4.84 -7.88 -18.18
C MET A 475 3.63 -7.24 -18.88
N ALA A 476 3.72 -6.00 -19.36
CA ALA A 476 2.57 -5.25 -19.85
C ALA A 476 1.92 -5.91 -21.08
N MET A 477 2.69 -6.25 -22.12
CA MET A 477 2.13 -6.91 -23.31
C MET A 477 1.55 -8.30 -22.98
N VAL A 478 2.19 -9.04 -22.08
CA VAL A 478 1.77 -10.39 -21.67
C VAL A 478 0.43 -10.32 -20.95
N VAL A 479 0.30 -9.39 -20.00
CA VAL A 479 -0.95 -9.15 -19.25
C VAL A 479 -2.06 -8.65 -20.17
N PHE A 480 -1.76 -7.73 -21.08
CA PHE A 480 -2.71 -7.24 -22.07
C PHE A 480 -3.26 -8.39 -22.94
N GLU A 481 -2.37 -9.22 -23.50
CA GLU A 481 -2.77 -10.32 -24.37
C GLU A 481 -3.55 -11.41 -23.62
N LEU A 482 -3.17 -11.74 -22.38
CA LEU A 482 -3.94 -12.68 -21.54
C LEU A 482 -5.36 -12.15 -21.24
N VAL A 483 -5.50 -10.84 -20.98
CA VAL A 483 -6.82 -10.21 -20.80
C VAL A 483 -7.61 -10.19 -22.12
N SER A 484 -6.96 -9.92 -23.24
CA SER A 484 -7.57 -9.96 -24.59
C SER A 484 -8.10 -11.36 -24.92
N LYS A 485 -7.30 -12.42 -24.71
CA LYS A 485 -7.71 -13.82 -24.89
C LYS A 485 -8.83 -14.24 -23.93
N ASN A 486 -8.83 -13.75 -22.68
CA ASN A 486 -9.94 -13.97 -21.74
C ASN A 486 -11.25 -13.34 -22.24
N ALA A 487 -11.19 -12.11 -22.77
CA ALA A 487 -12.35 -11.44 -23.33
C ALA A 487 -12.88 -12.16 -24.59
N THR A 488 -12.00 -12.55 -25.53
CA THR A 488 -12.36 -13.38 -26.70
C THR A 488 -13.03 -14.69 -26.28
N LYS A 489 -12.48 -15.38 -25.28
CA LYS A 489 -13.06 -16.63 -24.76
C LYS A 489 -14.47 -16.41 -24.21
N ALA A 490 -14.71 -15.32 -23.47
CA ALA A 490 -16.03 -15.01 -22.94
C ALA A 490 -17.06 -14.71 -24.04
N ILE A 491 -16.67 -14.01 -25.11
CA ILE A 491 -17.53 -13.75 -26.29
C ILE A 491 -17.93 -15.04 -27.00
N LEU A 492 -17.01 -16.01 -27.11
CA LEU A 492 -17.25 -17.30 -27.75
C LEU A 492 -18.00 -18.31 -26.86
N GLN A 493 -18.20 -18.02 -25.57
CA GLN A 493 -18.89 -18.92 -24.64
C GLN A 493 -20.40 -18.68 -24.67
N THR A 494 -21.14 -19.59 -25.31
CA THR A 494 -22.62 -19.61 -25.39
C THR A 494 -23.32 -19.58 -24.01
N ALA A 495 -22.61 -19.88 -22.93
CA ALA A 495 -23.11 -19.88 -21.56
C ALA A 495 -23.12 -18.49 -20.88
N ALA A 496 -22.51 -17.46 -21.47
CA ALA A 496 -22.47 -16.10 -20.92
C ALA A 496 -23.78 -15.35 -21.25
N ARG A 497 -24.87 -15.69 -20.53
CA ARG A 497 -26.23 -15.22 -20.83
C ARG A 497 -26.38 -13.70 -20.72
N TYR A 498 -25.60 -13.06 -19.84
CA TYR A 498 -25.75 -11.64 -19.52
C TYR A 498 -24.53 -10.79 -19.89
N THR A 499 -23.36 -11.39 -20.06
CA THR A 499 -22.08 -10.67 -20.24
C THR A 499 -21.49 -10.72 -21.65
N SER A 500 -22.16 -11.29 -22.65
CA SER A 500 -21.68 -11.29 -24.05
C SER A 500 -21.49 -9.85 -24.60
N ASP A 501 -22.48 -8.97 -24.43
CA ASP A 501 -22.39 -7.57 -24.86
C ASP A 501 -21.30 -6.80 -24.08
N PHE A 502 -21.20 -7.06 -22.77
CA PHE A 502 -20.15 -6.51 -21.91
C PHE A 502 -18.77 -6.90 -22.43
N ALA A 503 -18.54 -8.19 -22.68
CA ALA A 503 -17.26 -8.73 -23.14
C ALA A 503 -16.91 -8.20 -24.54
N THR A 504 -17.90 -8.07 -25.42
CA THR A 504 -17.75 -7.51 -26.77
C THR A 504 -17.35 -6.04 -26.73
N ALA A 505 -18.02 -5.21 -25.93
CA ALA A 505 -17.68 -3.81 -25.74
C ALA A 505 -16.31 -3.62 -25.06
N PHE A 506 -16.01 -4.44 -24.05
CA PHE A 506 -14.71 -4.48 -23.37
C PHE A 506 -13.58 -4.81 -24.35
N LYS A 507 -13.73 -5.88 -25.14
CA LYS A 507 -12.74 -6.33 -26.13
C LYS A 507 -12.51 -5.28 -27.20
N LYS A 508 -13.58 -4.75 -27.80
CA LYS A 508 -13.52 -3.67 -28.78
C LYS A 508 -12.74 -2.45 -28.24
N LYS A 509 -12.94 -2.10 -26.96
CA LYS A 509 -12.23 -0.99 -26.34
C LYS A 509 -10.76 -1.30 -26.05
N LEU A 510 -10.44 -2.54 -25.73
CA LEU A 510 -9.08 -3.00 -25.53
C LEU A 510 -8.28 -2.95 -26.85
N ASP A 511 -8.92 -3.34 -27.96
CA ASP A 511 -8.32 -3.42 -29.30
C ASP A 511 -7.90 -2.05 -29.87
N GLU A 512 -8.53 -0.95 -29.43
CA GLU A 512 -8.07 0.43 -29.71
C GLU A 512 -6.64 0.72 -29.22
N TYR A 513 -6.09 -0.11 -28.33
CA TYR A 513 -4.77 0.05 -27.71
C TYR A 513 -3.77 -1.05 -28.05
N ASP A 514 -4.13 -2.04 -28.89
CA ASP A 514 -3.30 -3.24 -29.16
C ASP A 514 -1.88 -2.87 -29.64
N GLU A 515 -1.78 -2.16 -30.75
CA GLU A 515 -0.53 -1.63 -31.33
C GLU A 515 0.29 -0.77 -30.36
N VAL A 516 -0.38 0.00 -29.50
CA VAL A 516 0.26 0.96 -28.59
C VAL A 516 0.79 0.28 -27.34
N VAL A 517 0.16 -0.80 -26.89
CA VAL A 517 0.61 -1.61 -25.73
C VAL A 517 1.62 -2.66 -26.16
N LYS A 518 1.52 -3.19 -27.38
CA LYS A 518 2.48 -4.13 -27.98
C LYS A 518 3.60 -3.43 -28.77
N SER A 519 3.97 -2.21 -28.37
CA SER A 519 5.05 -1.46 -29.03
C SER A 519 6.37 -2.25 -29.02
N ARG A 520 7.27 -1.92 -29.93
CA ARG A 520 8.61 -2.53 -30.04
C ARG A 520 9.35 -2.54 -28.69
N GLU A 521 9.26 -1.45 -27.94
CA GLU A 521 9.89 -1.29 -26.63
C GLU A 521 9.26 -2.22 -25.58
N ALA A 522 7.94 -2.44 -25.64
CA ALA A 522 7.25 -3.41 -24.78
C ALA A 522 7.63 -4.86 -25.14
N GLN A 523 7.81 -5.17 -26.43
CA GLN A 523 8.29 -6.48 -26.88
C GLN A 523 9.72 -6.77 -26.41
N ILE A 524 10.63 -5.80 -26.54
CA ILE A 524 12.00 -5.90 -26.02
C ILE A 524 11.98 -6.09 -24.50
N ALA A 525 11.24 -5.25 -23.78
CA ALA A 525 11.13 -5.34 -22.33
C ALA A 525 10.56 -6.69 -21.86
N ALA A 526 9.64 -7.29 -22.61
CA ALA A 526 9.09 -8.61 -22.30
C ALA A 526 10.08 -9.75 -22.59
N VAL A 527 10.83 -9.70 -23.70
CA VAL A 527 11.87 -10.71 -24.00
C VAL A 527 12.98 -10.70 -22.94
N LEU A 528 13.30 -9.52 -22.38
CA LEU A 528 14.29 -9.35 -21.32
C LEU A 528 13.74 -9.65 -19.90
N ASP A 529 12.43 -9.83 -19.71
CA ASP A 529 11.82 -10.10 -18.41
C ASP A 529 11.72 -11.63 -18.15
N PRO A 530 12.44 -12.18 -17.15
CA PRO A 530 12.40 -13.61 -16.84
C PRO A 530 10.99 -14.13 -16.50
N ARG A 531 10.10 -13.26 -15.98
CA ARG A 531 8.71 -13.61 -15.63
C ARG A 531 7.84 -13.76 -16.88
N ALA A 532 8.12 -12.99 -17.92
CA ALA A 532 7.45 -13.08 -19.21
C ALA A 532 7.93 -14.28 -20.03
N LYS A 533 9.20 -14.69 -19.90
CA LYS A 533 9.86 -15.72 -20.72
C LYS A 533 9.07 -17.03 -20.87
N ALA A 534 8.41 -17.52 -19.81
CA ALA A 534 7.60 -18.75 -19.84
C ALA A 534 6.20 -18.57 -20.48
N LEU A 535 5.76 -17.32 -20.66
CA LEU A 535 4.45 -16.95 -21.19
C LEU A 535 4.54 -16.43 -22.63
N LEU A 536 5.68 -15.87 -23.05
CA LEU A 536 5.89 -15.30 -24.40
C LEU A 536 5.43 -16.23 -25.55
N PRO A 537 5.75 -17.53 -25.59
CA PRO A 537 5.27 -18.42 -26.66
C PRO A 537 3.75 -18.64 -26.70
N LYS A 538 3.01 -18.17 -25.69
CA LYS A 538 1.53 -18.21 -25.61
C LYS A 538 0.88 -16.89 -25.99
N VAL A 539 1.65 -15.81 -26.13
CA VAL A 539 1.16 -14.42 -26.33
C VAL A 539 1.79 -13.70 -27.52
N MET A 540 2.82 -14.28 -28.16
CA MET A 540 3.51 -13.68 -29.31
C MET A 540 3.79 -14.78 -30.34
N ASP A 541 3.38 -14.55 -31.59
CA ASP A 541 3.38 -15.59 -32.63
C ASP A 541 4.78 -15.84 -33.21
N ASP A 542 5.60 -14.79 -33.36
CA ASP A 542 7.02 -14.90 -33.70
C ASP A 542 7.87 -14.04 -32.76
N MET A 543 8.97 -14.62 -32.28
CA MET A 543 9.96 -13.96 -31.42
C MET A 543 11.30 -13.70 -32.12
N ALA A 544 11.54 -14.28 -33.30
CA ALA A 544 12.83 -14.24 -33.96
C ALA A 544 13.28 -12.80 -34.31
N PRO A 545 12.43 -11.90 -34.85
CA PRO A 545 12.84 -10.53 -35.17
C PRO A 545 13.28 -9.73 -33.94
N VAL A 546 12.55 -9.86 -32.83
CA VAL A 546 12.85 -9.16 -31.57
C VAL A 546 14.13 -9.70 -30.94
N LYS A 547 14.32 -11.03 -30.94
CA LYS A 547 15.55 -11.66 -30.44
C LYS A 547 16.76 -11.27 -31.26
N GLN A 548 16.66 -11.31 -32.59
CA GLN A 548 17.76 -10.92 -33.47
C GLN A 548 18.14 -9.47 -33.25
N TYR A 549 17.16 -8.56 -33.20
CA TYR A 549 17.43 -7.15 -32.90
C TYR A 549 18.11 -6.95 -31.52
N ILE A 550 17.70 -7.67 -30.47
CA ILE A 550 18.34 -7.58 -29.15
C ILE A 550 19.80 -8.07 -29.20
N ILE A 551 20.07 -9.12 -29.98
CA ILE A 551 21.44 -9.59 -30.23
C ILE A 551 22.22 -8.50 -30.96
N ASP A 552 21.75 -8.03 -32.12
CA ASP A 552 22.43 -7.01 -32.94
C ASP A 552 22.73 -5.72 -32.14
N GLU A 553 21.79 -5.27 -31.29
CA GLU A 553 21.93 -4.14 -30.38
C GLU A 553 23.00 -4.40 -29.30
N TYR A 554 23.02 -5.61 -28.70
CA TYR A 554 24.05 -6.01 -27.75
C TYR A 554 25.44 -6.06 -28.41
N GLU A 555 25.55 -6.70 -29.58
CA GLU A 555 26.78 -6.82 -30.36
C GLU A 555 27.37 -5.45 -30.72
N ALA A 556 26.51 -4.52 -31.18
CA ALA A 556 26.95 -3.20 -31.62
C ALA A 556 27.31 -2.25 -30.46
N ASN A 557 26.49 -2.21 -29.40
CA ASN A 557 26.53 -1.12 -28.42
C ASN A 557 26.99 -1.54 -27.01
N TYR A 558 27.00 -2.84 -26.68
CA TYR A 558 27.24 -3.32 -25.30
C TYR A 558 28.37 -4.35 -25.16
N ARG A 559 28.67 -5.15 -26.20
CA ARG A 559 29.68 -6.22 -26.15
C ARG A 559 31.04 -5.75 -25.64
N ALA A 560 31.63 -4.74 -26.29
CA ALA A 560 33.00 -4.32 -25.99
C ALA A 560 33.17 -3.89 -24.52
N ARG A 561 32.14 -3.27 -23.94
CA ARG A 561 32.09 -2.88 -22.53
C ARG A 561 31.90 -4.08 -21.59
N TYR A 562 31.02 -5.02 -21.95
CA TYR A 562 30.85 -6.25 -21.18
C TYR A 562 32.16 -7.05 -21.11
N GLU A 563 32.87 -7.14 -22.23
CA GLU A 563 34.15 -7.84 -22.33
C GLU A 563 35.27 -7.13 -21.54
N SER A 564 35.34 -5.78 -21.54
CA SER A 564 36.31 -5.06 -20.72
C SER A 564 36.03 -5.24 -19.22
N GLN A 565 34.76 -5.16 -18.81
CA GLN A 565 34.34 -5.39 -17.41
C GLN A 565 34.60 -6.83 -16.94
N GLN A 566 34.62 -7.82 -17.84
CA GLN A 566 35.00 -9.21 -17.51
C GLN A 566 36.51 -9.37 -17.30
N GLN A 567 37.34 -8.57 -18.00
CA GLN A 567 38.81 -8.64 -17.91
C GLN A 567 39.35 -8.03 -16.60
N ASP A 568 38.74 -6.96 -16.10
CA ASP A 568 39.12 -6.34 -14.82
C ASP A 568 38.83 -7.21 -13.58
N VAL A 569 38.01 -8.27 -13.71
CA VAL A 569 37.74 -9.22 -12.61
C VAL A 569 38.96 -10.10 -12.30
N THR A 570 39.97 -10.13 -13.17
CA THR A 570 41.24 -10.86 -12.96
C THR A 570 42.37 -10.04 -12.33
N ALA A 571 42.07 -9.40 -11.19
CA ALA A 571 42.99 -8.81 -10.19
C ALA A 571 43.73 -7.49 -10.61
N PRO A 572 44.01 -6.54 -9.67
CA PRO A 572 44.29 -6.77 -8.24
C PRO A 572 43.62 -5.87 -7.16
N THR A 573 43.59 -6.41 -5.93
CA THR A 573 43.49 -5.74 -4.60
C THR A 573 42.35 -4.74 -4.32
N LEU A 574 41.25 -5.25 -3.74
CA LEU A 574 40.12 -4.46 -3.17
C LEU A 574 40.47 -3.47 -2.04
N HIS A 575 41.62 -3.62 -1.36
CA HIS A 575 41.87 -2.95 -0.09
C HIS A 575 42.10 -1.43 -0.14
N GLN A 576 42.31 -0.83 -1.32
CA GLN A 576 42.61 0.61 -1.41
C GLN A 576 41.35 1.48 -1.58
N GLN A 577 40.38 1.05 -2.42
CA GLN A 577 39.11 1.78 -2.56
C GLN A 577 38.23 1.67 -1.31
N GLU A 578 38.16 0.50 -0.67
CA GLU A 578 37.46 0.38 0.62
C GLU A 578 38.08 1.29 1.70
N ALA A 579 39.40 1.47 1.70
CA ALA A 579 40.08 2.37 2.63
C ALA A 579 39.81 3.87 2.31
N GLU A 580 39.73 4.25 1.03
CA GLU A 580 39.38 5.61 0.62
C GLU A 580 37.90 5.93 0.90
N ASP A 581 36.98 4.98 0.68
CA ASP A 581 35.55 5.13 0.98
C ASP A 581 35.29 5.16 2.50
N ILE A 582 36.03 4.36 3.29
CA ILE A 582 36.00 4.44 4.76
C ILE A 582 36.54 5.81 5.23
N ALA A 583 37.66 6.28 4.69
CA ALA A 583 38.21 7.60 5.04
C ALA A 583 37.26 8.75 4.64
N LEU A 584 36.57 8.66 3.49
CA LEU A 584 35.53 9.62 3.13
C LEU A 584 34.33 9.54 4.09
N GLY A 585 33.95 8.34 4.51
CA GLY A 585 32.91 8.10 5.51
C GLY A 585 33.24 8.69 6.87
N GLU A 586 34.47 8.49 7.36
CA GLU A 586 34.97 9.06 8.61
C GLU A 586 34.99 10.60 8.55
N VAL A 587 35.50 11.19 7.46
CA VAL A 587 35.44 12.65 7.26
C VAL A 587 34.00 13.17 7.22
N LEU A 588 33.07 12.43 6.59
CA LEU A 588 31.67 12.82 6.54
C LEU A 588 31.00 12.74 7.93
N TYR A 589 31.31 11.72 8.73
CA TYR A 589 30.83 11.59 10.11
C TYR A 589 31.42 12.69 11.00
N GLN A 590 32.73 12.96 10.91
CA GLN A 590 33.39 14.04 11.64
C GLN A 590 32.76 15.40 11.31
N MET A 591 32.48 15.68 10.02
CA MET A 591 31.77 16.88 9.59
C MET A 591 30.31 16.95 10.05
N ILE A 592 29.67 15.83 10.38
CA ILE A 592 28.31 15.81 10.94
C ILE A 592 28.36 16.10 12.44
N ASP A 593 29.23 15.44 13.20
CA ASP A 593 29.49 15.72 14.62
C ASP A 593 29.84 17.20 14.83
N ASP A 594 30.85 17.70 14.11
CA ASP A 594 31.39 19.07 14.27
C ASP A 594 30.37 20.18 13.94
N ASN A 595 29.32 19.88 13.16
CA ASN A 595 28.30 20.87 12.76
C ASN A 595 26.94 20.70 13.44
N PHE A 596 26.62 19.53 14.00
CA PHE A 596 25.27 19.23 14.50
C PHE A 596 25.20 18.74 15.96
N GLY A 597 26.29 18.21 16.52
CA GLY A 597 26.42 17.86 17.95
C GLY A 597 25.80 16.52 18.35
#